data_AF-A0A7C7N0Z7-F1
#
_entry.id   AF-A0A7C7N0Z7-F1
#
_cell.length_a   1.000
_cell.length_b   1.000
_cell.length_c   1.000
_cell.angle_alpha   90.00
_cell.angle_beta   90.00
_cell.angle_gamma   90.00
#
_symmetry.space_group_name_H-M   'P 1'
#
loop_
_entity.id
_entity.type
_entity.pdbx_description
1 polymer ?
#
loop_
_entity_poly.entity_id
_entity_poly.type
_entity_poly.pdbx_seq_one_letter_code
_entity_poly.pdbx_strand_id
1 'polypeptide(L)'
;VWENLTSSRKKSIKKPPFLLYQEADMVVRLVRDNFTTETSEVLVDNIESYDAVKSFMQMVMPRFTNRVKLYKDTTPIFSRFKIEDQIESLYQRKVSLPSGGSIVFDSGEAMVSIDVNSGKTTSASQLEETALKTNLEAAEEIGRQLRLRDLGGLVVIDFIDMFHKKNQTLVEKEIKKTCKLDKARVNISRISKFGLLEMSRQRLAPPVQQGAFVQCNSCSGTGVVRSLNYVVIHVLRKINEHLANEKVKKLTVEVSSDITEYMLNNKSAFLLDLQEKLKFKLEFLSKPKLIWTDFKYHVTKKTSEELENLELNTTNTSTQTEKSKSEEGQIRHQNKGRDSNKGRRSRPTQRKRYTRRTPNGQRFDRKAVPSQIGKSGEGKGLSSRQDVSDMVSRETIPASPPLPLRVAPKPEGGSENLIDRITGFFGKASKDGDSPSSGADS
;
A
#
# COMPACT_ATOMS: atom_id res chain seq x y z
N VAL A 1 18.26 -23.64 35.13
CA VAL A 1 17.56 -22.32 35.12
C VAL A 1 16.65 -22.13 36.34
N TRP A 2 15.56 -22.89 36.50
CA TRP A 2 14.58 -22.71 37.58
C TRP A 2 15.18 -22.68 39.02
N GLU A 3 16.17 -23.53 39.29
CA GLU A 3 16.89 -23.58 40.56
C GLU A 3 17.72 -22.30 40.81
N ASN A 4 18.28 -21.70 39.76
CA ASN A 4 18.99 -20.42 39.86
C ASN A 4 18.00 -19.29 40.14
N LEU A 5 16.83 -19.28 39.48
CA LEU A 5 15.78 -18.27 39.72
C LEU A 5 15.26 -18.32 41.16
N THR A 6 14.96 -19.52 41.65
CA THR A 6 14.48 -19.73 43.03
C THR A 6 15.57 -19.45 44.06
N SER A 7 16.83 -19.75 43.76
CA SER A 7 17.99 -19.40 44.60
C SER A 7 18.23 -17.89 44.64
N SER A 8 18.20 -17.19 43.50
CA SER A 8 18.32 -15.72 43.44
C SER A 8 17.17 -15.05 44.18
N ARG A 9 15.92 -15.52 44.02
CA ARG A 9 14.78 -15.04 44.80
C ARG A 9 14.99 -15.22 46.31
N LYS A 10 15.55 -16.35 46.75
CA LYS A 10 15.85 -16.61 48.18
C LYS A 10 17.03 -15.78 48.71
N LYS A 11 18.03 -15.48 47.88
CA LYS A 11 19.21 -14.66 48.24
C LYS A 11 18.97 -13.15 48.18
N SER A 12 18.00 -12.68 47.39
CA SER A 12 17.74 -11.24 47.22
C SER A 12 16.92 -10.64 48.38
N ILE A 13 17.62 -10.14 49.40
CA ILE A 13 17.06 -9.38 50.56
C ILE A 13 16.62 -7.94 50.14
N LYS A 14 16.49 -7.65 48.84
CA LYS A 14 16.13 -6.31 48.34
C LYS A 14 14.62 -6.09 48.36
N LYS A 15 14.18 -4.88 48.74
CA LYS A 15 12.78 -4.46 48.56
C LYS A 15 12.43 -4.40 47.06
N PRO A 16 11.21 -4.77 46.64
CA PRO A 16 10.78 -4.69 45.25
C PRO A 16 10.59 -3.22 44.78
N PRO A 17 10.66 -2.94 43.47
CA PRO A 17 10.95 -3.88 42.38
C PRO A 17 12.47 -4.09 42.16
N PHE A 18 12.87 -5.30 41.74
CA PHE A 18 14.24 -5.58 41.28
C PHE A 18 14.25 -6.69 40.22
N LEU A 19 15.31 -6.71 39.41
CA LEU A 19 15.48 -7.68 38.33
C LEU A 19 15.89 -9.07 38.88
N LEU A 20 15.05 -10.09 38.63
CA LEU A 20 15.32 -11.48 39.01
C LEU A 20 16.06 -12.29 37.94
N TYR A 21 15.85 -11.93 36.67
CA TYR A 21 16.42 -12.59 35.49
C TYR A 21 16.44 -11.58 34.34
N GLN A 22 17.59 -11.44 33.70
CA GLN A 22 17.70 -10.77 32.42
C GLN A 22 17.69 -11.85 31.34
N GLU A 23 16.82 -11.68 30.34
CA GLU A 23 16.86 -12.51 29.13
C GLU A 23 18.22 -12.35 28.44
N ALA A 24 18.74 -13.42 27.85
CA ALA A 24 20.10 -13.42 27.32
C ALA A 24 20.24 -12.45 26.11
N ASP A 25 21.47 -12.09 25.77
CA ASP A 25 21.74 -11.26 24.60
C ASP A 25 21.18 -11.91 23.30
N MET A 26 20.92 -11.07 22.29
CA MET A 26 20.39 -11.47 20.98
C MET A 26 21.20 -12.62 20.35
N VAL A 27 22.54 -12.60 20.42
CA VAL A 27 23.37 -13.69 19.85
C VAL A 27 23.15 -15.01 20.61
N VAL A 28 23.06 -14.95 21.94
CA VAL A 28 22.82 -16.13 22.78
C VAL A 28 21.40 -16.68 22.57
N ARG A 29 20.39 -15.81 22.43
CA ARG A 29 19.02 -16.21 22.05
C ARG A 29 18.98 -16.86 20.67
N LEU A 30 19.65 -16.26 19.68
CA LEU A 30 19.73 -16.80 18.32
C LEU A 30 20.28 -18.23 18.33
N VAL A 31 21.36 -18.47 19.08
CA VAL A 31 21.95 -19.81 19.23
C VAL A 31 21.01 -20.76 19.98
N ARG A 32 20.46 -20.36 21.14
CA ARG A 32 19.49 -21.19 21.90
C ARG A 32 18.32 -21.65 21.04
N ASP A 33 17.78 -20.74 20.24
CA ASP A 33 16.53 -20.98 19.51
C ASP A 33 16.77 -21.70 18.17
N ASN A 34 17.95 -21.60 17.55
CA ASN A 34 18.25 -22.19 16.24
C ASN A 34 19.20 -23.39 16.25
N PHE A 35 19.98 -23.62 17.32
CA PHE A 35 20.96 -24.71 17.33
C PHE A 35 20.29 -26.09 17.37
N THR A 36 20.61 -26.93 16.40
CA THR A 36 20.15 -28.33 16.29
C THR A 36 21.33 -29.30 16.41
N THR A 37 21.06 -30.58 16.67
CA THR A 37 22.09 -31.63 16.62
C THR A 37 22.76 -31.77 15.26
N GLU A 38 22.06 -31.36 14.19
CA GLU A 38 22.53 -31.31 12.80
C GLU A 38 23.40 -30.09 12.50
N THR A 39 23.37 -29.04 13.32
CA THR A 39 24.17 -27.82 13.14
C THR A 39 25.66 -28.16 13.30
N SER A 40 26.39 -28.20 12.18
CA SER A 40 27.79 -28.63 12.14
C SER A 40 28.73 -27.71 12.93
N GLU A 41 28.67 -26.41 12.66
CA GLU A 41 29.53 -25.38 13.25
C GLU A 41 28.74 -24.09 13.51
N VAL A 42 29.18 -23.32 14.51
CA VAL A 42 28.67 -21.98 14.82
C VAL A 42 29.84 -21.02 14.74
N LEU A 43 29.88 -20.22 13.67
CA LEU A 43 30.92 -19.23 13.43
C LEU A 43 30.49 -17.88 13.99
N VAL A 44 31.38 -17.23 14.74
CA VAL A 44 31.17 -15.89 15.32
C VAL A 44 32.41 -15.05 15.05
N ASP A 45 32.26 -13.82 14.58
CA ASP A 45 33.35 -12.90 14.24
C ASP A 45 33.78 -11.99 15.41
N ASN A 46 32.81 -11.54 16.22
CA ASN A 46 33.05 -10.75 17.43
C ASN A 46 33.47 -11.63 18.63
N ILE A 47 34.51 -11.20 19.35
CA ILE A 47 35.11 -11.94 20.49
C ILE A 47 34.17 -12.00 21.70
N GLU A 48 33.53 -10.89 22.07
CA GLU A 48 32.61 -10.81 23.21
C GLU A 48 31.39 -11.73 22.99
N SER A 49 30.84 -11.68 21.77
CA SER A 49 29.78 -12.58 21.30
C SER A 49 30.21 -14.05 21.31
N TYR A 50 31.44 -14.35 20.89
CA TYR A 50 32.00 -15.70 20.89
C TYR A 50 32.07 -16.27 22.32
N ASP A 51 32.64 -15.52 23.27
CA ASP A 51 32.77 -15.98 24.65
C ASP A 51 31.40 -16.09 25.35
N ALA A 52 30.45 -15.18 25.09
CA ALA A 52 29.08 -15.28 25.58
C ALA A 52 28.36 -16.55 25.07
N VAL A 53 28.44 -16.84 23.77
CA VAL A 53 27.87 -18.06 23.16
C VAL A 53 28.57 -19.32 23.70
N LYS A 54 29.88 -19.29 23.85
CA LYS A 54 30.68 -20.41 24.37
C LYS A 54 30.34 -20.73 25.83
N SER A 55 30.23 -19.71 26.69
CA SER A 55 29.79 -19.88 28.08
C SER A 55 28.35 -20.40 28.18
N PHE A 56 27.45 -19.94 27.31
CA PHE A 56 26.10 -20.49 27.21
C PHE A 56 26.11 -21.97 26.79
N MET A 57 26.88 -22.33 25.76
CA MET A 57 27.02 -23.73 25.32
C MET A 57 27.62 -24.62 26.40
N GLN A 58 28.63 -24.16 27.14
CA GLN A 58 29.18 -24.90 28.30
C GLN A 58 28.12 -25.14 29.39
N MET A 59 27.25 -24.16 29.65
CA MET A 59 26.23 -24.26 30.69
C MET A 59 25.03 -25.15 30.31
N VAL A 60 24.63 -25.17 29.04
CA VAL A 60 23.37 -25.83 28.59
C VAL A 60 23.63 -27.07 27.73
N MET A 61 24.68 -27.07 26.90
CA MET A 61 24.94 -28.10 25.89
C MET A 61 26.44 -28.47 25.78
N PRO A 62 27.15 -28.80 26.88
CA PRO A 62 28.62 -28.85 26.92
C PRO A 62 29.27 -29.79 25.90
N ARG A 63 28.57 -30.85 25.48
CA ARG A 63 29.03 -31.78 24.43
C ARG A 63 29.26 -31.11 23.06
N PHE A 64 28.62 -29.96 22.82
CA PHE A 64 28.67 -29.25 21.53
C PHE A 64 29.50 -27.96 21.57
N THR A 65 30.12 -27.59 22.70
CA THR A 65 30.96 -26.39 22.84
C THR A 65 32.03 -26.28 21.74
N ASN A 66 32.62 -27.40 21.33
CA ASN A 66 33.68 -27.47 20.31
C ASN A 66 33.20 -27.09 18.89
N ARG A 67 31.88 -26.99 18.66
CA ARG A 67 31.30 -26.50 17.39
C ARG A 67 31.30 -24.97 17.29
N VAL A 68 31.47 -24.25 18.40
CA VAL A 68 31.56 -22.78 18.42
C VAL A 68 32.99 -22.36 18.10
N LYS A 69 33.18 -21.64 16.99
CA LYS A 69 34.50 -21.16 16.52
C LYS A 69 34.50 -19.65 16.32
N LEU A 70 35.60 -19.02 16.73
CA LEU A 70 35.88 -17.62 16.41
C LEU A 70 36.41 -17.55 14.97
N TYR A 71 35.73 -16.77 14.14
CA TYR A 71 36.11 -16.46 12.78
C TYR A 71 37.23 -15.42 12.79
N LYS A 72 38.29 -15.64 11.99
CA LYS A 72 39.54 -14.83 12.03
C LYS A 72 40.04 -14.36 10.67
N ASP A 73 39.35 -14.71 9.59
CA ASP A 73 39.82 -14.42 8.23
C ASP A 73 39.44 -12.97 7.86
N THR A 74 40.24 -12.34 6.99
CA THR A 74 40.10 -10.92 6.64
C THR A 74 38.89 -10.60 5.76
N THR A 75 38.30 -11.60 5.10
CA THR A 75 37.07 -11.46 4.32
C THR A 75 35.86 -11.52 5.24
N PRO A 76 34.87 -10.59 5.13
CA PRO A 76 33.68 -10.63 5.96
C PRO A 76 32.94 -11.96 5.85
N ILE A 77 32.45 -12.45 6.99
CA ILE A 77 31.89 -13.80 7.13
C ILE A 77 30.73 -14.06 6.15
N PHE A 78 29.79 -13.13 6.02
CA PHE A 78 28.63 -13.27 5.11
C PHE A 78 29.03 -13.22 3.64
N SER A 79 30.01 -12.39 3.28
CA SER A 79 30.54 -12.30 1.93
C SER A 79 31.30 -13.57 1.51
N ARG A 80 32.06 -14.20 2.43
CA ARG A 80 32.72 -15.50 2.20
C ARG A 80 31.73 -16.61 1.86
N PHE A 81 30.60 -16.67 2.55
CA PHE A 81 29.54 -17.65 2.31
C PHE A 81 28.54 -17.23 1.22
N LYS A 82 28.74 -16.07 0.57
CA LYS A 82 27.88 -15.52 -0.50
C LYS A 82 26.40 -15.41 -0.07
N ILE A 83 26.15 -14.99 1.16
CA ILE A 83 24.79 -14.76 1.68
C ILE A 83 24.39 -13.28 1.72
N GLU A 84 25.31 -12.34 1.46
CA GLU A 84 25.03 -10.90 1.39
C GLU A 84 23.88 -10.57 0.42
N ASP A 85 23.95 -11.07 -0.83
CA ASP A 85 22.92 -10.87 -1.84
C ASP A 85 21.56 -11.46 -1.42
N GLN A 86 21.57 -12.52 -0.60
CA GLN A 86 20.36 -13.13 -0.07
C GLN A 86 19.77 -12.32 1.08
N ILE A 87 20.60 -11.68 1.91
CA ILE A 87 20.16 -10.76 2.97
C ILE A 87 19.52 -9.53 2.33
N GLU A 88 20.16 -8.94 1.31
CA GLU A 88 19.59 -7.80 0.56
C GLU A 88 18.27 -8.19 -0.13
N SER A 89 18.14 -9.42 -0.63
CA SER A 89 16.88 -9.92 -1.20
C SER A 89 15.69 -9.95 -0.22
N LEU A 90 15.92 -9.85 1.10
CA LEU A 90 14.86 -9.79 2.11
C LEU A 90 14.15 -8.43 2.16
N TYR A 91 14.86 -7.36 1.79
CA TYR A 91 14.32 -6.01 1.74
C TYR A 91 13.53 -5.76 0.45
N GLN A 92 13.93 -6.41 -0.65
CA GLN A 92 13.33 -6.24 -1.98
C GLN A 92 11.86 -6.67 -2.04
N ARG A 93 11.02 -5.87 -2.72
CA ARG A 93 9.59 -6.18 -2.97
C ARG A 93 9.41 -7.42 -3.87
N LYS A 94 10.35 -7.68 -4.76
CA LYS A 94 10.31 -8.75 -5.76
C LYS A 94 11.46 -9.72 -5.54
N VAL A 95 11.20 -11.02 -5.69
CA VAL A 95 12.19 -12.11 -5.58
C VAL A 95 12.12 -12.96 -6.85
N SER A 96 13.26 -13.26 -7.46
CA SER A 96 13.34 -14.11 -8.66
C SER A 96 13.32 -15.59 -8.30
N LEU A 97 12.67 -16.42 -9.14
CA LEU A 97 12.63 -17.87 -9.02
C LEU A 97 13.66 -18.55 -9.94
N PRO A 98 14.14 -19.77 -9.63
CA PRO A 98 15.13 -20.48 -10.44
C PRO A 98 14.77 -20.63 -11.92
N SER A 99 13.50 -20.86 -12.25
CA SER A 99 13.03 -20.96 -13.65
C SER A 99 12.76 -19.60 -14.33
N GLY A 100 13.20 -18.47 -13.77
CA GLY A 100 13.00 -17.13 -14.35
C GLY A 100 11.61 -16.52 -14.10
N GLY A 101 10.77 -17.20 -13.33
CA GLY A 101 9.58 -16.60 -12.71
C GLY A 101 9.94 -15.65 -11.57
N SER A 102 8.95 -15.12 -10.87
CA SER A 102 9.19 -14.24 -9.72
C SER A 102 7.99 -14.11 -8.78
N ILE A 103 8.28 -13.97 -7.49
CA ILE A 103 7.31 -13.64 -6.44
C ILE A 103 7.35 -12.13 -6.17
N VAL A 104 6.20 -11.53 -5.87
CA VAL A 104 6.04 -10.15 -5.40
C VAL A 104 5.37 -10.15 -4.03
N PHE A 105 5.90 -9.37 -3.06
CA PHE A 105 5.40 -9.29 -1.69
C PHE A 105 4.89 -7.87 -1.38
N ASP A 106 3.60 -7.74 -1.07
CA ASP A 106 2.98 -6.47 -0.64
C ASP A 106 2.43 -6.60 0.79
N SER A 107 3.03 -5.87 1.73
CA SER A 107 2.55 -5.82 3.12
C SER A 107 1.53 -4.69 3.30
N GLY A 108 0.24 -5.04 3.42
CA GLY A 108 -0.83 -4.13 3.78
C GLY A 108 -1.04 -4.00 5.29
N GLU A 109 -2.03 -3.20 5.69
CA GLU A 109 -2.38 -2.96 7.11
C GLU A 109 -2.85 -4.22 7.83
N ALA A 110 -3.72 -5.02 7.19
CA ALA A 110 -4.37 -6.19 7.79
C ALA A 110 -3.78 -7.54 7.36
N MET A 111 -3.11 -7.61 6.20
CA MET A 111 -2.60 -8.85 5.61
C MET A 111 -1.40 -8.59 4.70
N VAL A 112 -0.62 -9.64 4.44
CA VAL A 112 0.40 -9.65 3.38
C VAL A 112 -0.20 -10.32 2.14
N SER A 113 -0.12 -9.63 1.00
CA SER A 113 -0.44 -10.20 -0.32
C SER A 113 0.83 -10.69 -0.99
N ILE A 114 0.75 -11.82 -1.67
CA ILE A 114 1.86 -12.43 -2.40
C ILE A 114 1.38 -12.82 -3.79
N ASP A 115 2.07 -12.37 -4.83
CA ASP A 115 1.74 -12.58 -6.26
C ASP A 115 2.85 -13.40 -6.95
N VAL A 116 2.49 -14.35 -7.81
CA VAL A 116 3.41 -15.30 -8.47
C VAL A 116 3.32 -15.17 -9.99
N ASN A 117 4.44 -14.80 -10.61
CA ASN A 117 4.55 -14.57 -12.06
C ASN A 117 5.46 -15.63 -12.72
N SER A 118 5.03 -16.21 -13.84
CA SER A 118 5.76 -17.25 -14.61
C SER A 118 6.88 -16.73 -15.53
N GLY A 119 7.21 -15.44 -15.48
CA GLY A 119 8.24 -14.85 -16.35
C GLY A 119 7.79 -14.78 -17.82
N LYS A 120 8.71 -14.99 -18.76
CA LYS A 120 8.41 -15.03 -20.20
C LYS A 120 8.51 -16.47 -20.72
N THR A 121 7.36 -17.06 -21.06
CA THR A 121 7.28 -18.40 -21.67
C THR A 121 6.66 -18.28 -23.06
N THR A 122 7.28 -18.88 -24.07
CA THR A 122 6.97 -18.63 -25.50
C THR A 122 6.02 -19.64 -26.16
N SER A 123 5.52 -20.65 -25.43
CA SER A 123 4.77 -21.77 -26.01
C SER A 123 3.51 -22.11 -25.21
N ALA A 124 2.33 -21.88 -25.80
CA ALA A 124 1.03 -22.13 -25.15
C ALA A 124 0.80 -23.60 -24.73
N SER A 125 1.37 -24.57 -25.46
CA SER A 125 1.20 -26.00 -25.16
C SER A 125 1.86 -26.45 -23.83
N GLN A 126 2.71 -25.63 -23.22
CA GLN A 126 3.44 -25.94 -21.99
C GLN A 126 2.98 -25.09 -20.79
N LEU A 127 1.86 -24.36 -20.92
CA LEU A 127 1.43 -23.35 -19.94
C LEU A 127 1.07 -23.97 -18.57
N GLU A 128 0.29 -25.05 -18.53
CA GLU A 128 -0.10 -25.74 -17.28
C GLU A 128 1.11 -26.38 -16.57
N GLU A 129 2.06 -26.96 -17.32
CA GLU A 129 3.29 -27.53 -16.76
C GLU A 129 4.20 -26.43 -16.20
N THR A 130 4.31 -25.30 -16.91
CA THR A 130 5.07 -24.14 -16.46
C THR A 130 4.43 -23.52 -15.21
N ALA A 131 3.10 -23.33 -15.20
CA ALA A 131 2.35 -22.85 -14.04
C ALA A 131 2.56 -23.75 -12.81
N LEU A 132 2.43 -25.08 -12.95
CA LEU A 132 2.73 -26.02 -11.87
C LEU A 132 4.18 -25.89 -11.38
N LYS A 133 5.15 -25.85 -12.30
CA LYS A 133 6.58 -25.74 -11.93
C LYS A 133 6.87 -24.43 -11.18
N THR A 134 6.42 -23.29 -11.72
CA THR A 134 6.60 -21.98 -11.07
C THR A 134 5.89 -21.93 -9.71
N ASN A 135 4.67 -22.47 -9.59
CA ASN A 135 3.94 -22.48 -8.34
C ASN A 135 4.59 -23.39 -7.28
N LEU A 136 5.27 -24.48 -7.66
CA LEU A 136 6.06 -25.30 -6.75
C LEU A 136 7.35 -24.60 -6.29
N GLU A 137 8.10 -23.99 -7.21
CA GLU A 137 9.26 -23.15 -6.86
C GLU A 137 8.85 -21.98 -5.95
N ALA A 138 7.71 -21.36 -6.23
CA ALA A 138 7.14 -20.30 -5.41
C ALA A 138 6.70 -20.80 -4.02
N ALA A 139 6.10 -21.99 -3.91
CA ALA A 139 5.68 -22.55 -2.62
C ALA A 139 6.86 -22.83 -1.68
N GLU A 140 8.03 -23.21 -2.22
CA GLU A 140 9.27 -23.34 -1.45
C GLU A 140 9.84 -21.97 -1.07
N GLU A 141 10.00 -21.05 -2.02
CA GLU A 141 10.62 -19.75 -1.76
C GLU A 141 9.75 -18.82 -0.89
N ILE A 142 8.42 -18.86 -1.02
CA ILE A 142 7.50 -18.16 -0.11
C ILE A 142 7.68 -18.68 1.31
N GLY A 143 7.71 -20.00 1.51
CA GLY A 143 7.93 -20.59 2.84
C GLY A 143 9.30 -20.24 3.43
N ARG A 144 10.33 -20.01 2.60
CA ARG A 144 11.64 -19.49 3.02
C ARG A 144 11.57 -18.01 3.41
N GLN A 145 10.99 -17.17 2.56
CA GLN A 145 10.88 -15.72 2.75
C GLN A 145 9.98 -15.34 3.94
N LEU A 146 8.88 -16.07 4.18
CA LEU A 146 8.02 -15.86 5.36
C LEU A 146 8.79 -16.00 6.69
N ARG A 147 9.75 -16.95 6.76
CA ARG A 147 10.65 -17.11 7.91
C ARG A 147 11.70 -16.00 7.98
N LEU A 148 12.40 -15.74 6.88
CA LEU A 148 13.54 -14.81 6.86
C LEU A 148 13.13 -13.34 7.06
N ARG A 149 11.92 -12.95 6.63
CA ARG A 149 11.36 -11.60 6.81
C ARG A 149 10.50 -11.46 8.09
N ASP A 150 10.28 -12.55 8.83
CA ASP A 150 9.23 -12.79 9.85
C ASP A 150 7.86 -12.19 9.53
N LEU A 151 7.38 -12.41 8.30
CA LEU A 151 6.05 -11.99 7.87
C LEU A 151 4.99 -12.87 8.55
N GLY A 152 3.93 -12.26 9.08
CA GLY A 152 2.88 -13.00 9.80
C GLY A 152 1.60 -12.20 10.01
N GLY A 153 0.66 -12.79 10.73
CA GLY A 153 -0.76 -12.41 10.67
C GLY A 153 -1.46 -13.22 9.57
N LEU A 154 -2.38 -12.58 8.84
CA LEU A 154 -2.99 -13.15 7.64
C LEU A 154 -2.06 -12.95 6.43
N VAL A 155 -1.90 -13.99 5.62
CA VAL A 155 -1.18 -13.97 4.35
C VAL A 155 -2.07 -14.58 3.28
N VAL A 156 -2.14 -13.94 2.13
CA VAL A 156 -2.88 -14.40 0.94
C VAL A 156 -1.88 -14.56 -0.19
N ILE A 157 -1.95 -15.70 -0.89
CA ILE A 157 -1.05 -16.04 -1.99
C ILE A 157 -1.89 -16.25 -3.25
N ASP A 158 -1.64 -15.44 -4.26
CA ASP A 158 -2.14 -15.58 -5.62
C ASP A 158 -1.16 -16.45 -6.41
N PHE A 159 -1.53 -17.72 -6.61
CA PHE A 159 -0.78 -18.66 -7.44
C PHE A 159 -1.30 -18.60 -8.87
N ILE A 160 -0.43 -18.85 -9.85
CA ILE A 160 -0.83 -18.91 -11.27
C ILE A 160 -1.93 -19.94 -11.43
N ASP A 161 -3.01 -19.59 -12.13
CA ASP A 161 -4.14 -20.49 -12.38
C ASP A 161 -3.68 -21.84 -12.96
N MET A 162 -4.25 -22.91 -12.40
CA MET A 162 -3.99 -24.31 -12.81
C MET A 162 -5.33 -24.98 -13.10
N PHE A 163 -5.52 -25.45 -14.33
CA PHE A 163 -6.75 -26.12 -14.76
C PHE A 163 -6.99 -27.44 -14.03
N HIS A 164 -5.92 -28.14 -13.63
CA HIS A 164 -6.04 -29.43 -12.96
C HIS A 164 -6.01 -29.31 -11.43
N LYS A 165 -7.10 -29.73 -10.78
CA LYS A 165 -7.18 -29.85 -9.30
C LYS A 165 -6.08 -30.73 -8.68
N LYS A 166 -5.50 -31.66 -9.46
CA LYS A 166 -4.31 -32.43 -9.07
C LYS A 166 -3.11 -31.51 -8.80
N ASN A 167 -2.89 -30.53 -9.67
CA ASN A 167 -1.77 -29.58 -9.63
C ASN A 167 -1.94 -28.61 -8.46
N GLN A 168 -3.15 -28.06 -8.28
CA GLN A 168 -3.55 -27.31 -7.08
C GLN A 168 -3.22 -28.09 -5.78
N THR A 169 -3.59 -29.38 -5.73
CA THR A 169 -3.33 -30.27 -4.57
C THR A 169 -1.83 -30.56 -4.36
N LEU A 170 -0.98 -30.46 -5.39
CA LEU A 170 0.47 -30.60 -5.25
C LEU A 170 1.08 -29.33 -4.62
N VAL A 171 0.68 -28.15 -5.09
CA VAL A 171 1.14 -26.85 -4.55
C VAL A 171 0.70 -26.70 -3.08
N GLU A 172 -0.54 -27.05 -2.74
CA GLU A 172 -1.04 -27.11 -1.35
C GLU A 172 -0.19 -28.02 -0.44
N LYS A 173 0.27 -29.16 -0.96
CA LYS A 173 1.12 -30.09 -0.22
C LYS A 173 2.53 -29.54 -0.02
N GLU A 174 3.08 -28.88 -1.04
CA GLU A 174 4.46 -28.38 -1.00
C GLU A 174 4.59 -27.16 -0.08
N ILE A 175 3.69 -26.16 -0.15
CA ILE A 175 3.72 -25.06 0.82
C ILE A 175 3.52 -25.57 2.26
N LYS A 176 2.69 -26.59 2.45
CA LYS A 176 2.48 -27.28 3.74
C LYS A 176 3.65 -28.18 4.17
N LYS A 177 4.53 -28.57 3.25
CA LYS A 177 5.82 -29.23 3.56
C LYS A 177 6.82 -28.19 4.01
N THR A 178 7.02 -27.12 3.25
CA THR A 178 7.95 -26.03 3.56
C THR A 178 7.63 -25.30 4.85
N CYS A 179 6.34 -25.09 5.17
CA CYS A 179 5.92 -24.45 6.43
C CYS A 179 6.05 -25.34 7.68
N LYS A 180 6.29 -26.65 7.57
CA LYS A 180 6.59 -27.51 8.74
C LYS A 180 7.98 -27.24 9.34
N LEU A 181 8.86 -26.61 8.57
CA LEU A 181 10.18 -26.17 9.02
C LEU A 181 10.14 -24.82 9.75
N ASP A 182 8.94 -24.23 9.91
CA ASP A 182 8.74 -22.99 10.64
C ASP A 182 8.53 -23.27 12.14
N LYS A 183 8.99 -22.32 12.97
CA LYS A 183 8.76 -22.30 14.42
C LYS A 183 7.45 -21.60 14.77
N ALA A 184 7.00 -20.70 13.90
CA ALA A 184 5.71 -20.06 14.03
C ALA A 184 4.59 -21.09 13.83
N ARG A 185 3.48 -20.96 14.56
CA ARG A 185 2.28 -21.73 14.27
C ARG A 185 1.69 -21.24 12.95
N VAL A 186 1.57 -22.15 11.97
CA VAL A 186 1.02 -21.87 10.64
C VAL A 186 -0.25 -22.70 10.40
N ASN A 187 -1.35 -22.05 10.07
CA ASN A 187 -2.55 -22.71 9.55
C ASN A 187 -2.72 -22.33 8.07
N ILE A 188 -2.93 -23.32 7.21
CA ILE A 188 -3.03 -23.16 5.75
C ILE A 188 -4.39 -23.69 5.31
N SER A 189 -5.13 -22.92 4.51
CA SER A 189 -6.39 -23.34 3.91
C SER A 189 -6.16 -24.19 2.65
N ARG A 190 -7.16 -24.28 1.78
CA ARG A 190 -7.04 -24.83 0.43
C ARG A 190 -7.17 -23.69 -0.58
N ILE A 191 -6.66 -23.89 -1.79
CA ILE A 191 -6.86 -22.96 -2.90
C ILE A 191 -8.36 -22.71 -3.06
N SER A 192 -8.73 -21.43 -3.04
CA SER A 192 -10.12 -20.97 -3.05
C SER A 192 -10.74 -21.11 -4.44
N LYS A 193 -12.03 -20.75 -4.56
CA LYS A 193 -12.69 -20.62 -5.87
C LYS A 193 -12.16 -19.45 -6.73
N PHE A 194 -11.27 -18.63 -6.18
CA PHE A 194 -10.72 -17.42 -6.80
C PHE A 194 -9.20 -17.53 -7.02
N GLY A 195 -8.62 -18.74 -7.10
CA GLY A 195 -7.17 -18.97 -7.24
C GLY A 195 -6.36 -18.75 -5.96
N LEU A 196 -6.76 -17.78 -5.13
CA LEU A 196 -6.10 -17.41 -3.88
C LEU A 196 -6.02 -18.57 -2.87
N LEU A 197 -4.84 -18.77 -2.26
CA LEU A 197 -4.65 -19.57 -1.05
C LEU A 197 -4.53 -18.65 0.17
N GLU A 198 -5.20 -19.01 1.27
CA GLU A 198 -5.18 -18.25 2.52
C GLU A 198 -4.36 -18.99 3.59
N MET A 199 -3.54 -18.27 4.34
CA MET A 199 -2.84 -18.84 5.50
C MET A 199 -2.70 -17.82 6.64
N SER A 200 -2.62 -18.33 7.86
CA SER A 200 -2.29 -17.53 9.05
C SER A 200 -0.99 -18.02 9.67
N ARG A 201 -0.07 -17.09 9.94
CA ARG A 201 1.23 -17.38 10.56
C ARG A 201 1.39 -16.54 11.83
N GLN A 202 1.72 -17.19 12.94
CA GLN A 202 2.02 -16.50 14.20
C GLN A 202 3.24 -15.58 14.03
N ARG A 203 3.12 -14.30 14.38
CA ARG A 203 4.26 -13.38 14.48
C ARG A 203 5.10 -13.75 15.71
N LEU A 204 6.43 -13.82 15.54
CA LEU A 204 7.37 -14.09 16.65
C LEU A 204 8.14 -12.82 17.02
N ALA A 205 8.42 -11.98 16.03
CA ALA A 205 9.04 -10.66 16.15
C ALA A 205 8.27 -9.62 15.30
N PRO A 206 8.66 -8.33 15.33
CA PRO A 206 8.32 -7.39 14.26
C PRO A 206 8.96 -7.83 12.93
N PRO A 207 8.30 -7.64 11.76
CA PRO A 207 8.89 -7.99 10.47
C PRO A 207 10.18 -7.21 10.19
N VAL A 208 11.14 -7.84 9.51
CA VAL A 208 12.49 -7.28 9.26
C VAL A 208 12.44 -5.91 8.58
N GLN A 209 11.51 -5.70 7.66
CA GLN A 209 11.29 -4.41 6.98
C GLN A 209 10.95 -3.26 7.95
N GLN A 210 10.31 -3.53 9.09
CA GLN A 210 9.94 -2.49 10.07
C GLN A 210 11.16 -1.94 10.84
N GLY A 211 12.27 -2.69 10.90
CA GLY A 211 13.53 -2.20 11.47
C GLY A 211 14.41 -1.42 10.47
N ALA A 212 14.25 -1.69 9.17
CA ALA A 212 15.09 -1.12 8.11
C ALA A 212 14.47 0.10 7.40
N PHE A 213 13.13 0.22 7.37
CA PHE A 213 12.44 1.26 6.62
C PHE A 213 11.62 2.19 7.51
N VAL A 214 11.60 3.48 7.14
CA VAL A 214 10.69 4.50 7.67
C VAL A 214 9.53 4.73 6.70
N GLN A 215 8.38 5.15 7.21
CA GLN A 215 7.20 5.47 6.40
C GLN A 215 7.50 6.67 5.48
N CYS A 216 7.14 6.58 4.19
CA CYS A 216 7.40 7.65 3.23
C CYS A 216 6.53 8.89 3.49
N ASN A 217 7.15 10.00 3.87
CA ASN A 217 6.46 11.26 4.19
C ASN A 217 5.56 11.78 3.05
N SER A 218 5.92 11.55 1.78
CA SER A 218 5.21 12.11 0.62
C SER A 218 3.90 11.40 0.28
N CYS A 219 3.73 10.14 0.70
CA CYS A 219 2.54 9.33 0.41
C CYS A 219 1.94 8.64 1.65
N SER A 220 2.54 8.81 2.82
CA SER A 220 2.19 8.12 4.07
C SER A 220 2.06 6.60 3.92
N GLY A 221 2.83 6.00 3.02
CA GLY A 221 2.82 4.55 2.77
C GLY A 221 1.82 4.04 1.72
N THR A 222 1.02 4.90 1.06
CA THR A 222 0.09 4.45 0.00
C THR A 222 0.78 4.03 -1.31
N GLY A 223 2.08 4.30 -1.46
CA GLY A 223 2.84 4.07 -2.70
C GLY A 223 2.52 5.05 -3.84
N VAL A 224 1.50 5.92 -3.70
CA VAL A 224 1.05 6.84 -4.76
C VAL A 224 0.87 8.27 -4.24
N VAL A 225 1.25 9.26 -5.06
CA VAL A 225 1.06 10.68 -4.78
C VAL A 225 -0.04 11.28 -5.66
N ARG A 226 -0.70 12.35 -5.18
CA ARG A 226 -1.71 13.08 -5.96
C ARG A 226 -1.04 13.80 -7.12
N SER A 227 -1.63 13.76 -8.31
CA SER A 227 -1.08 14.46 -9.49
C SER A 227 -1.14 15.99 -9.32
N LEU A 228 -0.18 16.70 -9.90
CA LEU A 228 -0.06 18.16 -9.81
C LEU A 228 -1.38 18.88 -10.18
N ASN A 229 -2.02 18.47 -11.27
CA ASN A 229 -3.31 19.02 -11.72
C ASN A 229 -4.42 18.88 -10.65
N TYR A 230 -4.48 17.74 -9.94
CA TYR A 230 -5.43 17.54 -8.85
C TYR A 230 -5.12 18.45 -7.66
N VAL A 231 -3.84 18.54 -7.28
CA VAL A 231 -3.39 19.39 -6.15
C VAL A 231 -3.69 20.87 -6.44
N VAL A 232 -3.41 21.35 -7.65
CA VAL A 232 -3.75 22.72 -8.09
C VAL A 232 -5.25 22.98 -7.96
N ILE A 233 -6.11 22.10 -8.45
CA ILE A 233 -7.58 22.24 -8.32
C ILE A 233 -8.02 22.19 -6.85
N HIS A 234 -7.36 21.38 -6.02
CA HIS A 234 -7.64 21.33 -4.57
C HIS A 234 -7.27 22.64 -3.86
N VAL A 235 -6.11 23.24 -4.19
CA VAL A 235 -5.71 24.56 -3.67
C VAL A 235 -6.64 25.67 -4.16
N LEU A 236 -7.07 25.68 -5.43
CA LEU A 236 -8.09 26.61 -5.93
C LEU A 236 -9.42 26.49 -5.17
N ARG A 237 -9.87 25.26 -4.88
CA ARG A 237 -11.08 25.03 -4.07
C ARG A 237 -10.93 25.57 -2.64
N LYS A 238 -9.76 25.40 -2.01
CA LYS A 238 -9.49 25.94 -0.67
C LYS A 238 -9.36 27.47 -0.65
N ILE A 239 -8.78 28.09 -1.68
CA ILE A 239 -8.81 29.55 -1.86
C ILE A 239 -10.26 30.04 -1.88
N ASN A 240 -11.12 29.43 -2.71
CA ASN A 240 -12.54 29.81 -2.79
C ASN A 240 -13.30 29.58 -1.48
N GLU A 241 -12.99 28.51 -0.74
CA GLU A 241 -13.57 28.22 0.59
C GLU A 241 -13.21 29.29 1.63
N HIS A 242 -11.97 29.77 1.65
CA HIS A 242 -11.56 30.88 2.53
C HIS A 242 -12.23 32.20 2.16
N LEU A 243 -12.38 32.48 0.85
CA LEU A 243 -13.02 33.69 0.35
C LEU A 243 -14.55 33.72 0.53
N ALA A 244 -15.20 32.55 0.57
CA ALA A 244 -16.63 32.43 0.84
C ALA A 244 -16.97 32.59 2.32
N ASN A 245 -16.08 32.14 3.22
CA ASN A 245 -16.33 32.12 4.66
C ASN A 245 -16.00 33.44 5.39
N GLU A 246 -15.07 34.25 4.87
CA GLU A 246 -14.58 35.44 5.56
C GLU A 246 -14.49 36.67 4.64
N LYS A 247 -14.71 37.89 5.17
CA LYS A 247 -14.43 39.15 4.45
C LYS A 247 -12.90 39.36 4.36
N VAL A 248 -12.23 38.59 3.49
CA VAL A 248 -10.76 38.59 3.31
C VAL A 248 -10.26 39.90 2.69
N LYS A 249 -9.17 40.44 3.25
CA LYS A 249 -8.35 41.53 2.70
C LYS A 249 -7.19 40.98 1.88
N LYS A 250 -6.46 40.04 2.47
CA LYS A 250 -5.28 39.39 1.90
C LYS A 250 -5.29 37.91 2.23
N LEU A 251 -4.97 37.08 1.24
CA LEU A 251 -4.77 35.64 1.38
C LEU A 251 -3.34 35.32 0.94
N THR A 252 -2.50 34.85 1.87
CA THR A 252 -1.19 34.29 1.54
C THR A 252 -1.25 32.77 1.56
N VAL A 253 -0.82 32.15 0.46
CA VAL A 253 -0.86 30.70 0.23
C VAL A 253 0.57 30.16 0.23
N GLU A 254 0.95 29.42 1.26
CA GLU A 254 2.22 28.70 1.35
C GLU A 254 2.09 27.37 0.59
N VAL A 255 2.88 27.19 -0.47
CA VAL A 255 2.82 26.04 -1.40
C VAL A 255 4.22 25.67 -1.92
N SER A 256 4.33 24.49 -2.52
CA SER A 256 5.55 24.05 -3.21
C SER A 256 5.83 24.86 -4.48
N SER A 257 7.07 24.81 -4.96
CA SER A 257 7.52 25.49 -6.19
C SER A 257 6.64 25.19 -7.38
N ASP A 258 6.43 23.90 -7.64
CA ASP A 258 5.85 23.36 -8.87
C ASP A 258 4.34 23.71 -8.96
N ILE A 259 3.69 23.80 -7.79
CA ILE A 259 2.30 24.27 -7.64
C ILE A 259 2.23 25.78 -7.89
N THR A 260 3.19 26.55 -7.39
CA THR A 260 3.24 28.01 -7.57
C THR A 260 3.44 28.36 -9.04
N GLU A 261 4.40 27.72 -9.71
CA GLU A 261 4.66 27.89 -11.14
C GLU A 261 3.43 27.55 -11.98
N TYR A 262 2.81 26.38 -11.76
CA TYR A 262 1.61 25.99 -12.49
C TYR A 262 0.42 26.94 -12.23
N MET A 263 0.26 27.45 -11.00
CA MET A 263 -0.78 28.44 -10.68
C MET A 263 -0.59 29.74 -11.45
N LEU A 264 0.63 30.29 -11.44
CA LEU A 264 0.93 31.57 -12.07
C LEU A 264 0.97 31.48 -13.61
N ASN A 265 1.40 30.35 -14.17
CA ASN A 265 1.45 30.16 -15.62
C ASN A 265 0.10 29.71 -16.20
N ASN A 266 -0.57 28.70 -15.60
CA ASN A 266 -1.74 28.04 -16.19
C ASN A 266 -3.08 28.50 -15.58
N LYS A 267 -3.08 29.34 -14.53
CA LYS A 267 -4.29 29.82 -13.83
C LYS A 267 -4.28 31.33 -13.50
N SER A 268 -3.25 32.09 -13.87
CA SER A 268 -3.16 33.54 -13.61
C SER A 268 -4.40 34.34 -14.02
N ALA A 269 -4.90 34.17 -15.25
CA ALA A 269 -6.08 34.90 -15.71
C ALA A 269 -7.33 34.67 -14.82
N PHE A 270 -7.55 33.43 -14.36
CA PHE A 270 -8.61 33.10 -13.41
C PHE A 270 -8.35 33.70 -12.02
N LEU A 271 -7.10 33.70 -11.55
CA LEU A 271 -6.72 34.25 -10.25
C LEU A 271 -6.74 35.78 -10.21
N LEU A 272 -6.61 36.46 -11.35
CA LEU A 272 -6.77 37.91 -11.47
C LEU A 272 -8.26 38.29 -11.45
N ASP A 273 -9.08 37.66 -12.30
CA ASP A 273 -10.54 37.80 -12.33
C ASP A 273 -11.19 37.58 -10.94
N LEU A 274 -10.72 36.57 -10.21
CA LEU A 274 -11.14 36.27 -8.84
C LEU A 274 -10.78 37.39 -7.84
N GLN A 275 -9.58 37.98 -7.96
CA GLN A 275 -9.12 39.07 -7.09
C GLN A 275 -9.88 40.38 -7.36
N GLU A 276 -10.14 40.71 -8.62
CA GLU A 276 -10.91 41.89 -9.02
C GLU A 276 -12.35 41.82 -8.52
N LYS A 277 -13.04 40.69 -8.77
CA LYS A 277 -14.43 40.48 -8.36
C LYS A 277 -14.66 40.54 -6.84
N LEU A 278 -13.73 39.99 -6.06
CA LEU A 278 -13.85 39.89 -4.60
C LEU A 278 -13.06 40.98 -3.84
N LYS A 279 -12.33 41.84 -4.58
CA LYS A 279 -11.52 42.96 -4.08
C LYS A 279 -10.62 42.54 -2.91
N PHE A 280 -9.75 41.56 -3.13
CA PHE A 280 -8.76 41.07 -2.16
C PHE A 280 -7.40 40.86 -2.83
N LYS A 281 -6.32 40.80 -2.04
CA LYS A 281 -4.97 40.50 -2.53
C LYS A 281 -4.61 39.02 -2.33
N LEU A 282 -4.22 38.33 -3.38
CA LEU A 282 -3.63 36.98 -3.32
C LEU A 282 -2.11 37.07 -3.39
N GLU A 283 -1.41 36.31 -2.55
CA GLU A 283 0.05 36.14 -2.61
C GLU A 283 0.42 34.67 -2.46
N PHE A 284 1.26 34.14 -3.35
CA PHE A 284 1.83 32.79 -3.19
C PHE A 284 3.21 32.88 -2.56
N LEU A 285 3.43 32.13 -1.48
CA LEU A 285 4.70 31.99 -0.80
C LEU A 285 5.26 30.61 -1.14
N SER A 286 6.10 30.56 -2.18
CA SER A 286 6.76 29.34 -2.63
C SER A 286 7.83 28.90 -1.62
N LYS A 287 7.78 27.63 -1.19
CA LYS A 287 8.85 26.99 -0.41
C LYS A 287 9.44 25.81 -1.18
N PRO A 288 10.74 25.82 -1.53
CA PRO A 288 11.39 24.68 -2.15
C PRO A 288 11.41 23.48 -1.18
N LYS A 289 11.29 22.27 -1.74
CA LYS A 289 11.22 20.99 -0.99
C LYS A 289 9.97 20.80 -0.11
N LEU A 290 8.97 21.70 -0.18
CA LEU A 290 7.67 21.47 0.46
C LEU A 290 6.91 20.36 -0.27
N ILE A 291 6.37 19.38 0.45
CA ILE A 291 5.56 18.30 -0.13
C ILE A 291 4.28 18.89 -0.71
N TRP A 292 3.80 18.39 -1.85
CA TRP A 292 2.60 18.91 -2.54
C TRP A 292 1.31 18.86 -1.69
N THR A 293 1.29 18.09 -0.60
CA THR A 293 0.18 18.01 0.36
C THR A 293 0.20 19.10 1.43
N ASP A 294 1.34 19.74 1.67
CA ASP A 294 1.65 20.42 2.94
C ASP A 294 1.50 21.95 2.83
N PHE A 295 0.45 22.38 2.14
CA PHE A 295 0.14 23.80 1.94
C PHE A 295 -0.51 24.45 3.17
N LYS A 296 -0.31 25.76 3.35
CA LYS A 296 -0.91 26.56 4.44
C LYS A 296 -1.57 27.82 3.91
N TYR A 297 -2.62 28.28 4.60
CA TYR A 297 -3.34 29.51 4.28
C TYR A 297 -3.23 30.49 5.44
N HIS A 298 -2.77 31.70 5.14
CA HIS A 298 -2.73 32.81 6.09
C HIS A 298 -3.72 33.87 5.62
N VAL A 299 -4.81 34.03 6.37
CA VAL A 299 -5.91 34.94 6.03
C VAL A 299 -5.80 36.22 6.87
N THR A 300 -5.76 37.37 6.20
CA THR A 300 -5.93 38.68 6.82
C THR A 300 -7.33 39.19 6.49
N LYS A 301 -8.14 39.49 7.51
CA LYS A 301 -9.51 40.01 7.36
C LYS A 301 -9.50 41.52 7.10
N LYS A 302 -10.55 42.04 6.48
CA LYS A 302 -10.80 43.49 6.38
C LYS A 302 -11.24 44.03 7.75
N THR A 303 -10.71 45.17 8.17
CA THR A 303 -11.18 45.90 9.36
C THR A 303 -12.53 46.59 9.07
N SER A 304 -13.29 46.92 10.12
CA SER A 304 -14.64 47.52 10.01
C SER A 304 -14.67 48.73 9.07
N GLU A 305 -13.72 49.65 9.26
CA GLU A 305 -13.53 50.88 8.48
C GLU A 305 -13.33 50.59 6.98
N GLU A 306 -12.70 49.47 6.62
CA GLU A 306 -12.46 49.07 5.22
C GLU A 306 -13.69 48.43 4.56
N LEU A 307 -14.69 48.04 5.36
CA LEU A 307 -15.97 47.51 4.87
C LEU A 307 -16.93 48.64 4.53
N GLU A 308 -17.04 49.64 5.42
CA GLU A 308 -17.85 50.83 5.20
C GLU A 308 -17.36 51.61 3.96
N ASN A 309 -16.04 51.76 3.81
CA ASN A 309 -15.44 52.35 2.61
C ASN A 309 -15.67 51.55 1.31
N LEU A 310 -15.91 50.24 1.38
CA LEU A 310 -16.30 49.45 0.20
C LEU A 310 -17.78 49.65 -0.15
N GLU A 311 -18.65 49.67 0.87
CA GLU A 311 -20.10 49.78 0.72
C GLU A 311 -20.52 51.19 0.22
N LEU A 312 -19.84 52.26 0.69
CA LEU A 312 -19.97 53.64 0.19
C LEU A 312 -19.55 53.82 -1.29
N ASN A 313 -18.54 53.09 -1.74
CA ASN A 313 -18.10 53.17 -3.14
C ASN A 313 -19.03 52.41 -4.10
N THR A 314 -19.70 51.35 -3.64
CA THR A 314 -20.72 50.66 -4.45
C THR A 314 -21.96 51.52 -4.71
N THR A 315 -22.46 52.26 -3.72
CA THR A 315 -23.65 53.13 -3.92
C THR A 315 -23.39 54.29 -4.88
N ASN A 316 -22.21 54.92 -4.81
CA ASN A 316 -21.84 56.03 -5.71
C ASN A 316 -21.71 55.62 -7.19
N THR A 317 -21.52 54.32 -7.48
CA THR A 317 -21.41 53.83 -8.87
C THR A 317 -22.79 53.68 -9.53
N SER A 318 -23.85 53.46 -8.74
CA SER A 318 -25.21 53.21 -9.25
C SER A 318 -26.00 54.48 -9.62
N THR A 319 -25.44 55.68 -9.45
CA THR A 319 -26.16 56.95 -9.59
C THR A 319 -25.86 57.73 -10.87
N GLN A 320 -25.03 57.22 -11.79
CA GLN A 320 -24.57 57.97 -12.98
C GLN A 320 -25.00 57.39 -14.35
N THR A 321 -26.05 56.58 -14.41
CA THR A 321 -26.72 56.23 -15.67
C THR A 321 -28.24 56.15 -15.50
N GLU A 322 -28.95 57.15 -16.05
CA GLU A 322 -30.30 57.10 -16.69
C GLU A 322 -31.10 58.41 -16.47
N LYS A 323 -31.19 59.28 -17.49
CA LYS A 323 -32.32 60.24 -17.60
C LYS A 323 -32.56 60.92 -18.97
N SER A 324 -32.99 60.17 -19.98
CA SER A 324 -33.72 60.70 -21.17
C SER A 324 -34.16 59.56 -22.10
N LYS A 325 -35.39 59.46 -22.63
CA LYS A 325 -36.67 60.16 -22.37
C LYS A 325 -37.83 59.41 -23.10
N SER A 326 -39.08 59.54 -22.63
CA SER A 326 -40.40 59.58 -23.37
C SER A 326 -40.64 58.80 -24.68
N GLU A 327 -41.79 58.18 -24.99
CA GLU A 327 -43.16 57.99 -24.39
C GLU A 327 -43.83 56.76 -25.14
N GLU A 328 -45.11 56.32 -25.15
CA GLU A 328 -46.43 56.75 -24.61
C GLU A 328 -47.27 55.54 -24.09
N GLY A 329 -47.93 54.77 -24.97
CA GLY A 329 -48.95 53.76 -24.63
C GLY A 329 -49.11 52.63 -25.67
N GLN A 330 -50.16 51.79 -25.67
CA GLN A 330 -51.43 51.81 -24.90
C GLN A 330 -51.96 50.38 -24.59
N ILE A 331 -52.73 50.24 -23.49
CA ILE A 331 -54.00 49.46 -23.34
C ILE A 331 -54.00 47.97 -23.84
N ARG A 332 -54.28 46.93 -23.02
CA ARG A 332 -55.64 46.63 -22.50
C ARG A 332 -55.73 45.57 -21.37
N HIS A 333 -56.39 45.94 -20.27
CA HIS A 333 -57.34 45.20 -19.41
C HIS A 333 -57.20 43.72 -18.97
N GLN A 334 -57.30 43.57 -17.62
CA GLN A 334 -58.27 42.72 -16.88
C GLN A 334 -58.09 41.16 -16.88
N ASN A 335 -58.55 40.39 -15.87
CA ASN A 335 -59.36 40.70 -14.68
C ASN A 335 -59.10 39.71 -13.50
N LYS A 336 -59.50 40.10 -12.28
CA LYS A 336 -59.97 39.29 -11.10
C LYS A 336 -59.33 37.91 -10.80
N GLY A 337 -58.93 37.58 -9.56
CA GLY A 337 -59.05 38.30 -8.28
C GLY A 337 -58.86 37.36 -7.06
N ARG A 338 -59.24 37.83 -5.86
CA ARG A 338 -59.68 37.13 -4.60
C ARG A 338 -59.40 35.61 -4.43
N ASP A 339 -59.00 35.10 -3.26
CA ASP A 339 -59.02 35.69 -1.89
C ASP A 339 -58.14 34.95 -0.84
N SER A 340 -58.13 35.50 0.38
CA SER A 340 -58.03 34.81 1.69
C SER A 340 -56.81 33.94 2.09
N ASN A 341 -55.93 34.57 2.90
CA ASN A 341 -55.76 34.29 4.35
C ASN A 341 -55.08 32.98 4.87
N LYS A 342 -53.84 33.15 5.38
CA LYS A 342 -53.19 32.53 6.58
C LYS A 342 -53.34 31.02 6.89
N GLY A 343 -52.21 30.30 6.81
CA GLY A 343 -51.91 29.06 7.56
C GLY A 343 -50.59 29.16 8.35
N ARG A 344 -50.40 28.37 9.42
CA ARG A 344 -49.23 28.42 10.35
C ARG A 344 -48.54 27.05 10.49
N ARG A 345 -47.29 27.05 11.01
CA ARG A 345 -46.49 25.89 11.54
C ARG A 345 -45.89 24.96 10.45
N SER A 346 -44.76 24.27 10.65
CA SER A 346 -43.73 24.28 11.74
C SER A 346 -42.39 23.66 11.28
N ARG A 347 -41.35 23.76 12.13
CA ARG A 347 -40.01 23.12 11.97
C ARG A 347 -40.07 21.61 11.62
N PRO A 348 -39.17 21.10 10.75
CA PRO A 348 -38.90 19.66 10.62
C PRO A 348 -37.94 19.15 11.72
N THR A 349 -38.06 17.86 12.06
CA THR A 349 -37.21 17.16 13.04
C THR A 349 -36.47 15.95 12.43
N GLN A 350 -35.45 15.47 13.15
CA GLN A 350 -34.44 14.53 12.65
C GLN A 350 -34.97 13.10 12.38
N ARG A 351 -34.48 12.45 11.31
CA ARG A 351 -34.61 10.99 11.13
C ARG A 351 -33.51 10.24 11.90
N LYS A 352 -33.87 9.10 12.50
CA LYS A 352 -32.95 8.25 13.30
C LYS A 352 -32.23 7.20 12.45
N ARG A 353 -31.08 6.74 12.95
CA ARG A 353 -30.35 5.54 12.48
C ARG A 353 -31.13 4.25 12.79
N TYR A 354 -30.91 3.21 11.98
CA TYR A 354 -31.22 1.81 12.33
C TYR A 354 -29.96 1.12 12.92
N THR A 355 -30.15 0.09 13.74
CA THR A 355 -29.07 -0.66 14.41
C THR A 355 -29.24 -2.18 14.30
N ARG A 356 -28.12 -2.91 14.46
CA ARG A 356 -28.04 -4.38 14.36
C ARG A 356 -28.88 -5.11 15.43
N ARG A 357 -29.25 -6.36 15.14
CA ARG A 357 -29.54 -7.42 16.13
C ARG A 357 -28.93 -8.76 15.70
N THR A 358 -28.60 -9.57 16.70
CA THR A 358 -28.10 -10.97 16.68
C THR A 358 -28.42 -11.57 18.08
N PRO A 359 -28.13 -12.86 18.38
CA PRO A 359 -28.48 -14.07 17.63
C PRO A 359 -29.19 -15.13 18.51
N ASN A 360 -29.74 -16.19 17.89
CA ASN A 360 -30.00 -17.53 18.45
C ASN A 360 -30.42 -18.47 17.29
N GLY A 361 -30.21 -19.79 17.31
CA GLY A 361 -29.50 -20.63 18.28
C GLY A 361 -30.16 -22.01 18.44
N GLN A 362 -29.63 -23.07 17.81
CA GLN A 362 -30.09 -24.46 17.99
C GLN A 362 -28.93 -25.48 17.91
N ARG A 363 -29.13 -26.66 18.52
CA ARG A 363 -28.15 -27.75 18.70
C ARG A 363 -28.49 -28.96 17.83
N PHE A 364 -27.48 -29.75 17.47
CA PHE A 364 -27.58 -31.21 17.33
C PHE A 364 -26.27 -31.88 17.79
N ASP A 365 -26.31 -33.15 18.20
CA ASP A 365 -25.27 -33.78 19.02
C ASP A 365 -24.97 -35.24 18.59
N ARG A 366 -23.71 -35.65 18.73
CA ARG A 366 -23.10 -37.03 18.75
C ARG A 366 -23.60 -38.16 17.85
N LYS A 367 -22.65 -38.73 17.08
CA LYS A 367 -22.10 -40.13 17.13
C LYS A 367 -21.14 -40.31 15.93
N ALA A 368 -20.23 -41.28 15.80
CA ALA A 368 -19.42 -42.19 16.62
C ALA A 368 -18.67 -43.09 15.58
N VAL A 369 -17.56 -43.77 15.92
CA VAL A 369 -16.60 -44.34 14.93
C VAL A 369 -16.39 -45.87 15.08
N PRO A 370 -16.24 -46.61 13.96
CA PRO A 370 -15.41 -47.83 13.83
C PRO A 370 -14.34 -47.72 12.70
N SER A 371 -13.62 -48.81 12.35
CA SER A 371 -12.32 -48.71 11.62
C SER A 371 -11.88 -49.98 10.84
N GLN A 372 -10.72 -49.90 10.14
CA GLN A 372 -9.93 -50.98 9.44
C GLN A 372 -10.36 -51.27 7.98
N ILE A 373 -9.56 -51.78 7.01
CA ILE A 373 -8.14 -52.25 6.84
C ILE A 373 -7.72 -52.02 5.33
N GLY A 374 -6.57 -52.31 4.66
CA GLY A 374 -5.30 -53.05 4.85
C GLY A 374 -4.01 -52.19 4.70
N LYS A 375 -2.82 -52.60 4.21
CA LYS A 375 -2.24 -53.74 3.42
C LYS A 375 -2.55 -53.78 1.90
N SER A 376 -1.63 -54.14 0.96
CA SER A 376 -0.17 -54.42 1.00
C SER A 376 0.51 -54.58 -0.40
N GLY A 377 1.85 -54.49 -0.50
CA GLY A 377 2.73 -54.82 -1.66
C GLY A 377 3.42 -53.61 -2.30
N GLU A 378 4.72 -53.49 -2.66
CA GLU A 378 5.94 -54.33 -2.91
C GLU A 378 6.40 -54.44 -4.39
N GLY A 379 7.73 -54.37 -4.60
CA GLY A 379 8.46 -54.32 -5.90
C GLY A 379 9.27 -53.01 -6.03
N LYS A 380 10.62 -52.93 -6.08
CA LYS A 380 11.68 -53.60 -6.90
C LYS A 380 11.53 -53.30 -8.41
N GLY A 381 12.56 -52.86 -9.16
CA GLY A 381 13.97 -52.56 -8.85
C GLY A 381 14.77 -52.19 -10.13
N LEU A 382 16.12 -52.13 -10.04
CA LEU A 382 17.10 -51.72 -11.09
C LEU A 382 17.10 -50.19 -11.36
N SER A 383 18.21 -49.43 -11.50
CA SER A 383 19.59 -49.59 -12.04
C SER A 383 19.66 -49.48 -13.57
N SER A 384 20.46 -48.59 -14.16
CA SER A 384 21.95 -48.61 -14.10
C SER A 384 22.64 -47.22 -14.06
N ARG A 385 23.98 -47.23 -13.96
CA ARG A 385 24.89 -46.11 -14.25
C ARG A 385 25.42 -46.23 -15.68
N GLN A 386 25.83 -45.12 -16.31
CA GLN A 386 27.20 -44.99 -16.81
C GLN A 386 27.56 -43.54 -17.16
N ASP A 387 28.86 -43.25 -17.15
CA ASP A 387 29.47 -41.93 -17.28
C ASP A 387 29.86 -41.62 -18.74
N VAL A 388 29.77 -40.35 -19.16
CA VAL A 388 30.79 -39.75 -20.02
C VAL A 388 30.98 -38.28 -19.65
N SER A 389 32.21 -37.79 -19.71
CA SER A 389 32.58 -36.39 -19.66
C SER A 389 32.47 -35.73 -21.03
N ASP A 390 32.26 -34.41 -21.07
CA ASP A 390 33.07 -33.60 -22.00
C ASP A 390 33.21 -32.13 -21.56
N MET A 391 34.33 -31.51 -21.93
CA MET A 391 34.61 -30.09 -21.70
C MET A 391 34.57 -29.32 -23.02
N VAL A 392 33.70 -28.32 -23.15
CA VAL A 392 33.78 -27.33 -24.24
C VAL A 392 33.64 -25.92 -23.67
N SER A 393 34.75 -25.18 -23.66
CA SER A 393 34.77 -23.74 -23.40
C SER A 393 34.41 -22.98 -24.68
N ARG A 394 33.37 -22.12 -24.65
CA ARG A 394 33.04 -21.08 -25.64
C ARG A 394 31.78 -20.32 -25.15
N GLU A 395 31.54 -19.04 -25.44
CA GLU A 395 32.38 -17.95 -25.97
C GLU A 395 31.76 -16.62 -25.48
N THR A 396 32.54 -15.58 -25.21
CA THR A 396 32.02 -14.32 -24.64
C THR A 396 31.29 -13.48 -25.68
N ILE A 397 29.97 -13.30 -25.52
CA ILE A 397 29.16 -12.43 -26.38
C ILE A 397 29.51 -10.95 -26.08
N PRO A 398 29.92 -10.14 -27.07
CA PRO A 398 30.19 -8.72 -26.88
C PRO A 398 28.90 -7.92 -26.67
N ALA A 399 28.94 -6.91 -25.80
CA ALA A 399 27.79 -6.07 -25.51
C ALA A 399 27.50 -5.07 -26.65
N SER A 400 26.25 -5.06 -27.13
CA SER A 400 25.78 -4.08 -28.10
C SER A 400 25.76 -2.66 -27.53
N PRO A 401 26.15 -1.62 -28.30
CA PRO A 401 26.07 -0.23 -27.85
C PRO A 401 24.60 0.22 -27.69
N PRO A 402 24.32 1.18 -26.78
CA PRO A 402 22.96 1.67 -26.55
C PRO A 402 22.42 2.47 -27.75
N LEU A 403 21.17 2.21 -28.13
CA LEU A 403 20.46 2.99 -29.15
C LEU A 403 20.12 4.40 -28.64
N PRO A 404 20.18 5.44 -29.49
CA PRO A 404 19.82 6.80 -29.11
C PRO A 404 18.33 6.92 -28.79
N LEU A 405 18.01 7.74 -27.77
CA LEU A 405 16.65 8.00 -27.31
C LEU A 405 15.80 8.66 -28.41
N ARG A 406 14.85 7.93 -28.99
CA ARG A 406 13.81 8.52 -29.84
C ARG A 406 12.82 9.31 -28.98
N VAL A 407 12.72 10.61 -29.26
CA VAL A 407 11.64 11.46 -28.75
C VAL A 407 10.31 10.97 -29.34
N ALA A 408 9.29 10.81 -28.48
CA ALA A 408 7.95 10.42 -28.93
C ALA A 408 7.27 11.58 -29.69
N PRO A 409 6.53 11.32 -30.78
CA PRO A 409 5.72 12.35 -31.44
C PRO A 409 4.60 12.82 -30.51
N LYS A 410 4.20 14.09 -30.65
CA LYS A 410 3.02 14.62 -29.96
C LYS A 410 1.75 13.94 -30.49
N PRO A 411 0.78 13.59 -29.64
CA PRO A 411 -0.55 13.20 -30.12
C PRO A 411 -1.25 14.41 -30.73
N GLU A 412 -1.83 14.24 -31.92
CA GLU A 412 -2.63 15.26 -32.60
C GLU A 412 -4.08 15.28 -32.07
N GLY A 413 -4.87 16.25 -32.55
CA GLY A 413 -6.15 16.71 -31.99
C GLY A 413 -7.11 15.63 -31.46
N GLY A 414 -7.53 15.80 -30.19
CA GLY A 414 -8.46 14.89 -29.53
C GLY A 414 -8.98 15.36 -28.16
N SER A 415 -8.99 16.67 -27.88
CA SER A 415 -9.47 17.19 -26.59
C SER A 415 -10.99 17.39 -26.58
N GLU A 416 -11.75 16.30 -26.35
CA GLU A 416 -13.10 16.46 -25.79
C GLU A 416 -13.00 17.15 -24.42
N ASN A 417 -13.79 18.21 -24.21
CA ASN A 417 -13.71 19.00 -22.98
C ASN A 417 -14.30 18.25 -21.77
N LEU A 418 -13.47 17.45 -21.11
CA LEU A 418 -13.76 16.87 -19.79
C LEU A 418 -14.12 17.96 -18.75
N ILE A 419 -13.69 19.20 -18.97
CA ILE A 419 -14.02 20.39 -18.18
C ILE A 419 -15.52 20.72 -18.25
N ASP A 420 -16.12 20.70 -19.43
CA ASP A 420 -17.53 21.10 -19.63
C ASP A 420 -18.51 20.10 -19.00
N ARG A 421 -18.14 18.81 -18.95
CA ARG A 421 -18.86 17.78 -18.20
C ARG A 421 -18.82 17.97 -16.67
N ILE A 422 -17.92 18.80 -16.14
CA ILE A 422 -17.77 19.07 -14.70
C ILE A 422 -18.42 20.41 -14.30
N THR A 423 -18.56 21.36 -15.24
CA THR A 423 -19.17 22.69 -15.00
C THR A 423 -20.67 22.76 -15.30
N GLY A 424 -21.22 21.84 -16.11
CA GLY A 424 -22.58 21.86 -16.66
C GLY A 424 -23.77 21.76 -15.69
N PHE A 425 -23.62 22.03 -14.39
CA PHE A 425 -24.71 22.04 -13.41
C PHE A 425 -25.26 23.45 -13.09
N PHE A 426 -24.76 24.50 -13.77
CA PHE A 426 -25.37 25.82 -13.76
C PHE A 426 -26.06 26.09 -15.11
N GLY A 427 -27.36 26.39 -15.05
CA GLY A 427 -28.26 26.28 -16.20
C GLY A 427 -28.04 27.34 -17.28
N LYS A 428 -28.17 26.92 -18.55
CA LYS A 428 -28.50 27.81 -19.66
C LYS A 428 -30.01 27.87 -19.82
N ALA A 429 -30.56 29.07 -19.86
CA ALA A 429 -31.95 29.29 -20.28
C ALA A 429 -32.09 29.06 -21.79
N SER A 430 -33.26 28.56 -22.21
CA SER A 430 -33.56 28.24 -23.60
C SER A 430 -33.76 29.48 -24.48
N LYS A 431 -33.21 29.42 -25.68
CA LYS A 431 -33.75 30.09 -26.87
C LYS A 431 -33.50 29.21 -28.10
N ASP A 432 -34.12 29.62 -29.21
CA ASP A 432 -34.18 28.96 -30.51
C ASP A 432 -35.06 27.69 -30.51
N GLY A 433 -35.95 27.47 -31.48
CA GLY A 433 -36.31 28.35 -32.60
C GLY A 433 -36.88 27.56 -33.78
N ASP A 434 -38.19 27.26 -33.74
CA ASP A 434 -39.08 26.73 -34.79
C ASP A 434 -38.55 25.67 -35.78
N SER A 435 -39.19 24.49 -35.73
CA SER A 435 -39.15 23.46 -36.78
C SER A 435 -39.82 23.93 -38.09
N PRO A 436 -39.60 23.21 -39.20
CA PRO A 436 -40.74 22.40 -39.68
C PRO A 436 -40.37 20.97 -40.11
N SER A 437 -41.38 20.19 -40.48
CA SER A 437 -41.34 18.73 -40.65
C SER A 437 -41.25 18.24 -42.10
N SER A 438 -40.33 17.31 -42.35
CA SER A 438 -40.39 16.21 -43.35
C SER A 438 -39.28 15.19 -42.99
N GLY A 439 -39.26 13.94 -43.45
CA GLY A 439 -40.20 13.14 -44.25
C GLY A 439 -40.04 11.65 -43.88
N ALA A 440 -40.50 10.71 -44.72
CA ALA A 440 -40.51 9.28 -44.43
C ALA A 440 -39.36 8.48 -45.09
N ASP A 441 -39.39 7.17 -44.83
CA ASP A 441 -38.80 6.05 -45.57
C ASP A 441 -37.32 5.62 -45.34
N SER A 442 -37.13 4.30 -45.47
CA SER A 442 -35.90 3.47 -45.32
C SER A 442 -35.50 3.07 -43.89
#